data_AF-A0AAV8XSW9-F1
#
_entry.id   AF-A0AAV8XSW9-F1
#
_cell.length_a   1.000
_cell.length_b   1.000
_cell.length_c   1.000
_cell.angle_alpha   90.00
_cell.angle_beta   90.00
_cell.angle_gamma   90.00
#
_symmetry.space_group_name_H-M   'P 1'
#
loop_
_entity.id
_entity.type
_entity.pdbx_description
1 polymer ?
#
loop_
_entity_poly.entity_id
_entity_poly.type
_entity_poly.pdbx_seq_one_letter_code
_entity_poly.pdbx_strand_id
1 'polypeptide(L)'
;MAIKFCVKLEKTAAETIPMLKKAFGVDFLSGRQIFRWDKAFAEGRDDVNDENRAGRPSTSSFDDNVKRMRDLLNTDRRLSVRLISETLDITKTIVHEIV
;
A
#
# COMPACT_ATOMS: atom_id res chain seq x y z
N MET A 1 -19.05 -3.42 -1.53
CA MET A 1 -20.03 -4.50 -1.82
C MET A 1 -21.29 -3.99 -2.53
N ALA A 2 -21.92 -2.89 -2.07
CA ALA A 2 -23.14 -2.37 -2.71
C ALA A 2 -22.97 -1.97 -4.20
N ILE A 3 -21.87 -1.30 -4.56
CA ILE A 3 -21.60 -0.94 -5.98
C ILE A 3 -21.41 -2.21 -6.83
N LYS A 4 -20.62 -3.18 -6.36
CA LYS A 4 -20.43 -4.47 -7.03
C LYS A 4 -21.75 -5.22 -7.26
N PHE A 5 -22.66 -5.16 -6.28
CA PHE A 5 -24.01 -5.70 -6.42
C PHE A 5 -24.80 -4.99 -7.53
N CYS A 6 -24.78 -3.65 -7.59
CA CYS A 6 -25.42 -2.88 -8.65
C CYS A 6 -24.85 -3.21 -10.05
N VAL A 7 -23.53 -3.35 -10.18
CA VAL A 7 -22.88 -3.77 -11.44
C VAL A 7 -23.35 -5.17 -11.87
N LYS A 8 -23.48 -6.12 -10.93
CA LYS A 8 -24.04 -7.46 -11.22
C LYS A 8 -25.52 -7.44 -11.59
N LEU A 9 -26.25 -6.40 -11.22
CA LEU A 9 -27.62 -6.13 -11.66
C LEU A 9 -27.67 -5.32 -12.97
N GLU A 10 -26.54 -5.15 -13.66
CA GLU A 10 -26.41 -4.38 -14.89
C GLU A 10 -26.87 -2.92 -14.74
N LYS A 11 -26.77 -2.38 -13.52
CA LYS A 11 -27.06 -0.97 -13.24
C LYS A 11 -25.86 -0.11 -13.58
N THR A 12 -26.15 1.05 -14.15
CA THR A 12 -25.13 2.05 -14.44
C THR A 12 -24.71 2.78 -13.15
N ALA A 13 -23.51 3.37 -13.13
CA ALA A 13 -23.08 4.24 -12.04
C ALA A 13 -24.09 5.38 -11.74
N ALA A 14 -24.74 5.92 -12.78
CA ALA A 14 -25.73 7.00 -12.66
C ALA A 14 -27.01 6.53 -11.94
N GLU A 15 -27.42 5.27 -12.11
CA GLU A 15 -28.53 4.67 -11.35
C GLU A 15 -28.08 4.24 -9.94
N THR A 16 -26.83 3.80 -9.80
CA THR A 16 -26.27 3.35 -8.53
C THR A 16 -26.19 4.48 -7.49
N ILE A 17 -25.82 5.70 -7.91
CA ILE A 17 -25.73 6.88 -7.01
C ILE A 17 -27.04 7.14 -6.24
N PRO A 18 -28.21 7.32 -6.90
CA PRO A 18 -29.47 7.56 -6.18
C PRO A 18 -29.91 6.34 -5.35
N MET A 19 -29.60 5.11 -5.78
CA MET A 19 -29.86 3.91 -4.97
C MET A 19 -29.07 3.92 -3.66
N LEU A 20 -27.77 4.23 -3.72
CA LEU A 20 -26.91 4.34 -2.54
C LEU A 20 -27.34 5.48 -1.64
N LYS A 21 -27.67 6.65 -2.20
CA LYS A 21 -28.20 7.79 -1.44
C LYS A 21 -29.51 7.44 -0.72
N LYS A 22 -30.40 6.68 -1.36
CA LYS A 22 -31.65 6.25 -0.74
C LYS A 22 -31.43 5.26 0.40
N ALA A 23 -30.47 4.35 0.26
CA ALA A 23 -30.20 3.31 1.25
C ALA A 23 -29.37 3.82 2.45
N PHE A 24 -28.38 4.68 2.20
CA PHE A 24 -27.38 5.10 3.18
C PHE A 24 -27.46 6.60 3.55
N GLY A 25 -28.39 7.35 2.95
CA GLY A 25 -28.58 8.77 3.25
C GLY A 25 -27.37 9.61 2.85
N VAL A 26 -26.67 10.15 3.86
CA VAL A 26 -25.45 10.96 3.68
C VAL A 26 -24.17 10.12 3.80
N ASP A 27 -24.25 8.93 4.38
CA ASP A 27 -23.10 8.06 4.65
C ASP A 27 -22.81 7.13 3.47
N PHE A 28 -22.52 7.72 2.31
CA PHE A 28 -22.14 6.98 1.10
C PHE A 28 -20.97 7.63 0.38
N LEU A 29 -20.35 6.84 -0.50
CA LEU A 29 -19.20 7.30 -1.28
C LEU A 29 -19.57 8.46 -2.22
N SER A 30 -18.62 9.35 -2.46
CA SER A 30 -18.81 10.41 -3.45
C SER A 30 -19.05 9.83 -4.85
N GLY A 31 -19.75 10.58 -5.71
CA GLY A 31 -20.02 10.14 -7.08
C GLY A 31 -18.76 9.71 -7.84
N ARG A 32 -17.64 10.44 -7.67
CA ARG A 32 -16.35 10.10 -8.31
C ARG A 32 -15.80 8.74 -7.85
N GLN A 33 -15.93 8.43 -6.56
CA GLN A 33 -15.53 7.13 -6.02
C GLN A 33 -16.44 6.01 -6.54
N ILE A 34 -17.75 6.27 -6.62
CA ILE A 34 -18.71 5.31 -7.18
C ILE A 34 -18.35 4.98 -8.63
N PHE A 35 -18.13 5.99 -9.49
CA PHE A 35 -17.72 5.76 -10.88
C PHE A 35 -16.42 4.96 -11.01
N ARG A 36 -15.42 5.26 -10.17
CA ARG A 36 -14.15 4.51 -10.17
C ARG A 36 -14.39 3.03 -9.85
N TRP A 37 -15.17 2.74 -8.82
CA TRP A 37 -15.45 1.37 -8.40
C TRP A 37 -16.36 0.63 -9.38
N ASP A 38 -17.38 1.30 -9.92
CA ASP A 38 -18.30 0.77 -10.94
C ASP A 38 -17.51 0.28 -12.16
N LYS A 39 -16.62 1.12 -12.68
CA LYS A 39 -15.71 0.76 -13.77
C LYS A 39 -14.79 -0.41 -13.40
N ALA A 40 -14.16 -0.38 -12.22
CA ALA A 40 -13.26 -1.45 -11.80
C ALA A 40 -13.98 -2.81 -11.69
N PHE A 41 -15.21 -2.82 -11.15
CA PHE A 41 -16.02 -4.05 -11.07
C PHE A 41 -16.49 -4.50 -12.45
N ALA A 42 -16.84 -3.59 -13.36
CA ALA A 42 -17.17 -3.92 -14.74
C ALA A 42 -15.98 -4.49 -15.52
N GLU A 43 -14.76 -4.06 -15.21
CA GLU A 43 -13.49 -4.59 -15.76
C GLU A 43 -13.05 -5.93 -15.13
N GLY A 44 -13.86 -6.51 -14.21
CA GLY A 44 -13.63 -7.84 -13.65
C GLY A 44 -12.84 -7.87 -12.33
N ARG A 45 -12.57 -6.71 -11.70
CA ARG A 45 -12.06 -6.70 -10.32
C ARG A 45 -13.10 -7.36 -9.40
N ASP A 46 -12.70 -8.33 -8.59
CA ASP A 46 -13.62 -8.96 -7.63
C ASP A 46 -13.36 -8.51 -6.18
N ASP A 47 -12.12 -8.09 -5.87
CA ASP A 47 -11.71 -7.68 -4.53
C ASP A 47 -12.09 -6.22 -4.21
N VAL A 48 -12.62 -6.02 -3.00
CA VAL A 48 -13.01 -4.73 -2.43
C VAL A 48 -11.90 -4.15 -1.55
N ASN A 49 -10.94 -4.98 -1.11
CA ASN A 49 -9.80 -4.55 -0.34
C ASN A 49 -8.94 -3.58 -1.14
N ASP A 50 -8.23 -2.73 -0.40
CA ASP A 50 -7.16 -1.93 -0.97
C ASP A 50 -6.12 -2.86 -1.61
N GLU A 51 -5.65 -2.48 -2.79
CA GLU A 51 -4.46 -3.11 -3.36
C GLU A 51 -3.29 -2.90 -2.39
N ASN A 52 -2.30 -3.80 -2.46
CA ASN A 52 -1.05 -3.63 -1.74
C ASN A 52 -0.51 -2.23 -2.00
N ARG A 53 -0.66 -1.36 -1.00
CA ARG A 53 -0.10 -0.03 -1.05
C ARG A 53 1.38 -0.24 -0.92
N ALA A 54 2.14 0.15 -1.95
CA ALA A 54 3.53 0.47 -1.73
C ALA A 54 3.52 1.53 -0.63
N GLY A 55 3.85 1.13 0.59
CA GLY A 55 4.03 2.07 1.68
C GLY A 55 5.10 3.08 1.29
N ARG A 56 5.38 4.03 2.17
CA ARG A 56 6.62 4.81 1.99
C ARG A 56 7.75 3.79 1.84
N PRO A 57 8.53 3.82 0.74
CA PRO A 57 9.72 2.98 0.66
C PRO A 57 10.57 3.34 1.88
N SER A 58 10.69 2.40 2.80
CA SER A 58 11.45 2.58 4.04
C SER A 58 12.92 2.50 3.66
N THR A 59 13.44 3.57 3.06
CA THR A 59 14.85 3.75 2.67
C THR A 59 15.47 2.46 2.12
N SER A 60 14.74 1.84 1.20
CA SER A 60 14.94 0.45 0.81
C SER A 60 15.23 0.28 -0.68
N SER A 61 16.16 -0.56 -1.15
CA SER A 61 17.31 -1.30 -0.61
C SER A 61 17.36 -1.67 0.89
N PHE A 62 16.27 -2.01 1.58
CA PHE A 62 16.32 -2.33 3.02
C PHE A 62 16.83 -3.75 3.11
N ASP A 63 16.33 -4.64 2.26
CA ASP A 63 16.91 -5.97 2.06
C ASP A 63 18.37 -5.92 1.63
N ASP A 64 18.75 -5.00 0.74
CA ASP A 64 20.13 -4.86 0.26
C ASP A 64 21.06 -4.28 1.35
N ASN A 65 20.60 -3.27 2.08
CA ASN A 65 21.30 -2.70 3.24
C ASN A 65 21.43 -3.73 4.37
N VAL A 66 20.38 -4.49 4.65
CA VAL A 66 20.37 -5.60 5.62
C VAL A 66 21.37 -6.68 5.19
N LYS A 67 21.41 -7.03 3.90
CA LYS A 67 22.38 -8.00 3.39
C LYS A 67 23.81 -7.51 3.53
N ARG A 68 24.10 -6.28 3.07
CA ARG A 68 25.45 -5.67 3.17
C ARG A 68 25.91 -5.53 4.62
N MET A 69 25.01 -5.14 5.53
CA MET A 69 25.29 -5.08 6.97
C MET A 69 25.56 -6.46 7.56
N ARG A 70 24.78 -7.48 7.17
CA ARG A 70 25.00 -8.86 7.61
C ARG A 70 26.35 -9.40 7.16
N ASP A 71 26.72 -9.17 5.90
CA ASP A 71 28.02 -9.60 5.36
C ASP A 71 29.19 -8.91 6.09
N LEU A 72 29.05 -7.62 6.39
CA LEU A 72 30.04 -6.85 7.13
C LEU A 72 30.19 -7.33 8.60
N LEU A 73 29.07 -7.58 9.29
CA LEU A 73 29.07 -8.09 10.67
C LEU A 73 29.56 -9.55 10.78
N ASN A 74 29.33 -10.36 9.75
CA ASN A 74 29.89 -11.72 9.67
C ASN A 74 31.41 -11.70 9.51
N THR A 75 31.96 -10.65 8.91
CA THR A 75 33.41 -10.46 8.76
C THR A 75 34.02 -9.93 10.05
N ASP A 76 33.40 -8.92 10.67
CA ASP A 76 33.81 -8.41 11.97
C ASP A 76 32.60 -7.94 12.81
N ARG A 77 32.31 -8.70 13.87
CA ARG A 77 31.19 -8.41 14.78
C ARG A 77 31.47 -7.26 15.75
N ARG A 78 32.71 -6.76 15.85
CA ARG A 78 33.11 -5.70 16.80
C ARG A 78 32.98 -4.29 16.21
N LEU A 79 32.45 -4.15 14.99
CA LEU A 79 32.29 -2.86 14.34
C LEU A 79 31.25 -1.98 15.06
N SER A 80 31.57 -0.70 15.22
CA SER A 80 30.64 0.28 15.78
C SER A 80 29.61 0.72 14.73
N VAL A 81 28.42 1.16 15.19
CA VAL A 81 27.35 1.72 14.33
C VAL A 81 27.88 2.84 13.43
N ARG A 82 28.78 3.69 13.95
CA ARG A 82 29.40 4.76 13.18
C ARG A 82 30.22 4.22 12.01
N LEU A 83 31.04 3.21 12.27
CA LEU A 83 31.90 2.62 11.25
C LEU A 83 31.09 1.86 10.18
N ILE A 84 30.02 1.17 10.58
CA ILE A 84 29.09 0.51 9.64
C ILE A 84 28.40 1.54 8.74
N SER A 85 27.93 2.65 9.32
CA SER A 85 27.33 3.76 8.59
C SER A 85 28.29 4.37 7.56
N GLU A 86 29.53 4.64 7.95
CA GLU A 86 30.58 5.19 7.08
C GLU A 86 31.01 4.20 5.98
N THR A 87 31.05 2.89 6.29
CA THR A 87 31.49 1.84 5.35
C THR A 87 30.46 1.56 4.27
N LEU A 88 29.18 1.57 4.63
CA LEU A 88 28.10 1.21 3.73
C LEU A 88 27.38 2.41 3.11
N ASP A 89 27.78 3.64 3.47
CA ASP A 89 27.10 4.89 3.12
C ASP A 89 25.60 4.87 3.48
N ILE A 90 25.31 4.29 4.65
CA ILE A 90 23.96 4.16 5.20
C ILE A 90 23.83 5.11 6.38
N THR A 91 22.69 5.79 6.51
CA THR A 91 22.47 6.67 7.67
C THR A 91 22.50 5.88 8.99
N LYS A 92 23.08 6.47 10.04
CA LYS A 92 23.14 5.84 11.37
C LYS A 92 21.77 5.41 11.89
N THR A 93 20.71 6.12 11.53
CA THR A 93 19.33 5.78 11.88
C THR A 93 18.93 4.41 11.34
N ILE A 94 19.22 4.13 10.06
CA ILE A 94 18.91 2.83 9.44
C ILE A 94 19.79 1.73 10.04
N VAL A 95 21.07 2.02 10.34
CA VAL A 95 21.96 1.06 10.99
C VAL A 95 21.43 0.65 12.37
N HIS A 96 20.94 1.62 13.16
CA HIS A 96 20.30 1.37 14.46
C HIS A 96 18.97 0.61 14.37
N GLU A 97 18.27 0.69 13.24
CA GLU A 97 17.02 -0.04 13.02
C GLU A 97 17.28 -1.52 12.69
N ILE A 98 18.45 -1.84 12.14
CA ILE A 98 18.83 -3.18 11.68
C ILE A 98 19.62 -3.99 12.73
N VAL A 99 20.47 -3.32 13.54
CA VAL A 99 21.28 -3.94 14.62
C VAL A 99 20.45 -4.13 15.88
#